data_AF-A0A848ZGB5-F1
#
_entry.id   AF-A0A848ZGB5-F1
#
_cell.length_a   1.000
_cell.length_b   1.000
_cell.length_c   1.000
_cell.angle_alpha   90.00
_cell.angle_beta   90.00
_cell.angle_gamma   90.00
#
_symmetry.space_group_name_H-M   'P 1'
#
loop_
_entity.id
_entity.type
_entity.pdbx_description
1 polymer ?
#
loop_
_entity_poly.entity_id
_entity_poly.type
_entity_poly.pdbx_seq_one_letter_code
_entity_poly.pdbx_strand_id
1 'polypeptide(L)'
;DTQMTQEQGQESSQKTRPNRKLIRQQKAERRRLIDETLKPIKEALSQLEDRITAVESREKELEKMLAEPDIIGDKIRYLPLLNEYNEVKEELEALMLKWEERHAELVSAKRGLEM
;
A
#
# COMPACT_ATOMS: atom_id res chain seq x y z
N ASP A 1 -40.05 -49.61 35.13
CA ASP A 1 -39.33 -48.58 35.89
C ASP A 1 -37.85 -48.64 35.59
N THR A 2 -37.04 -47.60 35.53
CA THR A 2 -37.24 -46.15 35.45
C THR A 2 -35.87 -45.62 35.05
N GLN A 3 -35.86 -44.60 34.20
CA GLN A 3 -34.69 -43.83 33.79
C GLN A 3 -33.87 -43.37 35.02
N MET A 4 -32.55 -43.41 34.92
CA MET A 4 -31.70 -42.50 35.70
C MET A 4 -30.69 -41.82 34.77
N THR A 5 -31.17 -40.69 34.24
CA THR A 5 -30.52 -39.37 34.31
C THR A 5 -29.10 -39.22 33.78
N GLN A 6 -29.04 -38.79 32.51
CA GLN A 6 -28.14 -37.75 32.04
C GLN A 6 -28.23 -36.53 32.97
N GLU A 7 -27.14 -36.14 33.62
CA GLU A 7 -26.87 -34.74 34.03
C GLU A 7 -25.36 -34.50 34.13
N GLN A 8 -24.68 -34.34 32.99
CA GLN A 8 -23.36 -33.70 32.94
C GLN A 8 -23.30 -32.80 31.71
N GLY A 9 -23.87 -31.59 31.82
CA GLY A 9 -23.89 -30.66 30.70
C GLY A 9 -24.07 -29.18 31.02
N GLN A 10 -24.14 -28.76 32.29
CA GLN A 10 -24.61 -27.40 32.61
C GLN A 10 -23.63 -26.45 33.32
N GLU A 11 -22.45 -26.88 33.77
CA GLU A 11 -21.55 -25.97 34.52
C GLU A 11 -20.59 -25.11 33.68
N SER A 12 -20.38 -25.40 32.38
CA SER A 12 -19.37 -24.68 31.57
C SER A 12 -19.91 -23.45 30.81
N SER A 13 -21.23 -23.22 30.80
CA SER A 13 -21.86 -22.22 29.91
C SER A 13 -21.88 -20.78 30.45
N GLN A 14 -21.62 -20.55 31.75
CA GLN A 14 -21.72 -19.20 32.34
C GLN A 14 -20.37 -18.47 32.45
N LYS A 15 -19.24 -19.16 32.70
CA LYS A 15 -17.90 -18.54 32.77
C LYS A 15 -17.29 -18.18 31.41
N THR A 16 -17.81 -18.74 30.31
CA THR A 16 -17.24 -18.63 28.95
C THR A 16 -17.72 -17.41 28.16
N ARG A 17 -18.93 -16.89 28.43
CA ARG A 17 -19.53 -15.75 27.71
C ARG A 17 -18.78 -14.41 27.86
N PRO A 18 -18.43 -13.94 29.08
CA PRO A 18 -17.66 -12.71 29.24
C PRO A 18 -16.24 -12.83 28.66
N ASN A 19 -15.63 -14.02 28.75
CA ASN A 19 -14.31 -14.30 28.17
C ASN A 19 -14.33 -14.21 26.63
N ARG A 20 -15.34 -14.77 25.95
CA ARG A 20 -15.50 -14.64 24.49
C ARG A 20 -15.71 -13.19 24.04
N LYS A 21 -16.45 -12.38 24.81
CA LYS A 21 -16.64 -10.94 24.52
C LYS A 21 -15.31 -10.18 24.63
N LEU A 22 -14.54 -10.43 25.69
CA LEU A 22 -13.22 -9.82 25.90
C LEU A 22 -12.23 -10.20 24.79
N ILE A 23 -12.15 -11.49 24.43
CA ILE A 23 -11.30 -11.96 23.32
C ILE A 23 -11.70 -11.30 21.99
N ARG A 24 -13.00 -11.16 21.72
CA ARG A 24 -13.49 -10.48 20.51
C ARG A 24 -13.07 -9.01 20.50
N GLN A 25 -13.18 -8.32 21.63
CA GLN A 25 -12.79 -6.92 21.78
C GLN A 25 -11.29 -6.73 21.55
N GLN A 26 -10.44 -7.52 22.21
CA GLN A 26 -8.98 -7.48 22.03
C GLN A 26 -8.57 -7.74 20.57
N LYS A 27 -9.22 -8.70 19.90
CA LYS A 27 -8.98 -8.94 18.46
C LYS A 27 -9.41 -7.78 17.58
N ALA A 28 -10.50 -7.10 17.91
CA ALA A 28 -10.97 -5.93 17.15
C ALA A 28 -10.04 -4.74 17.34
N GLU A 29 -9.58 -4.50 18.56
CA GLU A 29 -8.62 -3.45 18.90
C GLU A 29 -7.26 -3.69 18.23
N ARG A 30 -6.75 -4.93 18.24
CA ARG A 30 -5.53 -5.28 17.51
C ARG A 30 -5.66 -5.02 16.01
N ARG A 31 -6.78 -5.41 15.39
CA ARG A 31 -7.03 -5.13 13.96
C ARG A 31 -7.07 -3.64 13.68
N ARG A 32 -7.78 -2.88 14.53
CA ARG A 32 -7.90 -1.43 14.39
C ARG A 32 -6.53 -0.76 14.46
N LEU A 33 -5.68 -1.12 15.42
CA LEU A 33 -4.32 -0.59 15.54
C LEU A 33 -3.48 -0.88 14.30
N ILE A 34 -3.55 -2.11 13.78
CA ILE A 34 -2.86 -2.50 12.55
C ILE A 34 -3.36 -1.65 11.37
N ASP A 35 -4.67 -1.53 11.20
CA ASP A 35 -5.26 -0.80 10.08
C ASP A 35 -4.93 0.70 10.17
N GLU A 36 -5.08 1.32 11.35
CA GLU A 36 -4.75 2.74 11.57
C GLU A 36 -3.27 3.04 11.30
N THR A 37 -2.38 2.09 11.58
CA THR A 37 -0.94 2.24 11.35
C THR A 37 -0.57 2.04 9.88
N LEU A 38 -1.08 0.97 9.25
CA LEU A 38 -0.64 0.57 7.91
C LEU A 38 -1.40 1.25 6.78
N LYS A 39 -2.65 1.64 6.98
CA LYS A 39 -3.50 2.25 5.96
C LYS A 39 -2.90 3.52 5.34
N PRO A 40 -2.47 4.55 6.12
CA PRO A 40 -1.91 5.76 5.53
C PRO A 40 -0.65 5.50 4.70
N ILE A 41 0.21 4.56 5.14
CA ILE A 41 1.43 4.20 4.41
C ILE A 41 1.08 3.52 3.07
N LYS A 42 0.10 2.62 3.07
CA LYS A 42 -0.38 1.95 1.85
C LYS A 42 -1.04 2.93 0.88
N GLU A 43 -1.84 3.88 1.38
CA GLU A 43 -2.47 4.91 0.55
C GLU A 43 -1.42 5.83 -0.09
N ALA A 44 -0.40 6.23 0.68
CA ALA A 44 0.71 7.02 0.15
C ALA A 44 1.50 6.25 -0.92
N LEU A 45 1.76 4.95 -0.71
CA LEU A 45 2.39 4.09 -1.73
C LEU A 45 1.55 3.99 -3.01
N SER A 46 0.24 3.77 -2.88
CA SER A 46 -0.66 3.70 -4.04
C SER A 46 -0.64 4.99 -4.86
N GLN A 47 -0.73 6.16 -4.21
CA GLN A 47 -0.68 7.44 -4.91
C GLN A 47 0.65 7.66 -5.62
N LEU A 48 1.74 7.18 -5.00
CA LEU A 48 3.08 7.31 -5.54
C LEU A 48 3.28 6.37 -6.74
N GLU A 49 2.77 5.14 -6.68
CA GLU A 49 2.74 4.19 -7.79
C GLU A 49 1.89 4.70 -8.98
N ASP A 50 0.74 5.33 -8.70
CA ASP A 50 -0.09 5.98 -9.72
C ASP A 50 0.68 7.13 -10.40
N ARG A 51 1.42 7.93 -9.62
CA ARG A 51 2.25 9.01 -10.17
C ARG A 51 3.41 8.48 -10.99
N ILE A 52 4.12 7.46 -10.51
CA ILE A 52 5.20 6.78 -11.26
C ILE A 52 4.65 6.29 -12.61
N THR A 53 3.52 5.60 -12.60
CA THR A 53 2.89 5.06 -13.81
C THR A 53 2.57 6.17 -14.83
N ALA A 54 2.07 7.32 -14.35
CA ALA A 54 1.80 8.48 -15.20
C ALA A 54 3.09 9.08 -15.80
N VAL A 55 4.14 9.23 -14.98
CA VAL A 55 5.45 9.77 -15.39
C VAL A 55 6.14 8.84 -16.39
N GLU A 56 6.14 7.52 -16.15
CA GLU A 56 6.66 6.52 -17.09
C GLU A 56 5.90 6.51 -18.43
N SER A 57 4.57 6.72 -18.38
CA SER A 57 3.76 6.83 -19.60
C SER A 57 4.16 8.06 -20.40
N ARG A 58 4.37 9.19 -19.72
CA ARG A 58 4.82 10.43 -20.35
C ARG A 58 6.25 10.30 -20.91
N GLU A 59 7.16 9.65 -20.18
CA GLU A 59 8.50 9.35 -20.65
C GLU A 59 8.46 8.60 -21.99
N LYS A 60 7.68 7.52 -22.06
CA LYS A 60 7.52 6.73 -23.29
C LYS A 60 6.90 7.51 -24.45
N GLU A 61 6.00 8.45 -24.17
CA GLU A 61 5.45 9.34 -25.20
C GLU A 61 6.52 10.30 -25.73
N LEU A 62 7.31 10.90 -24.84
CA LEU A 62 8.42 11.78 -25.18
C LEU A 62 9.50 11.06 -25.98
N GLU A 63 9.85 9.82 -25.61
CA GLU A 63 10.79 9.01 -26.39
C GLU A 63 10.32 8.77 -27.82
N LYS A 64 9.02 8.49 -28.02
CA LYS A 64 8.45 8.33 -29.35
C LYS A 64 8.52 9.62 -30.15
N MET A 65 8.12 10.74 -29.56
CA MET A 65 8.17 12.05 -30.22
C MET A 65 9.60 12.46 -30.57
N LEU A 66 10.56 12.25 -29.65
CA LEU A 66 11.98 12.57 -29.88
C LEU A 66 12.63 11.68 -30.94
N ALA A 67 12.08 10.50 -31.20
CA ALA A 67 12.52 9.60 -32.26
C ALA A 67 11.89 9.91 -33.63
N GLU A 68 10.90 10.81 -33.72
CA GLU A 68 10.28 11.18 -34.99
C GLU A 68 11.26 12.00 -35.86
N PRO A 69 11.49 11.60 -37.13
CA PRO A 69 12.43 12.31 -38.02
C PRO A 69 12.11 13.80 -38.20
N ASP A 70 10.81 14.13 -38.25
CA ASP A 70 10.33 15.52 -38.39
C ASP A 70 10.65 16.38 -37.16
N ILE A 71 10.68 15.76 -35.97
CA ILE A 71 11.05 16.43 -34.72
C ILE A 71 12.57 16.59 -34.64
N ILE A 72 13.34 15.57 -35.02
CA ILE A 72 14.81 15.62 -35.02
C ILE A 72 15.33 16.74 -35.95
N GLY A 73 14.66 16.94 -37.08
CA GLY A 73 14.99 18.01 -38.03
C GLY A 73 14.64 19.43 -37.53
N ASP A 74 13.73 19.55 -36.56
CA ASP A 74 13.24 20.83 -36.05
C ASP A 74 13.75 21.09 -34.62
N LYS A 75 14.89 21.77 -34.53
CA LYS A 75 15.52 22.13 -33.24
C LYS A 75 14.61 22.96 -32.32
N ILE A 76 13.68 23.74 -32.87
CA ILE A 76 12.78 24.59 -32.07
C ILE A 76 11.79 23.70 -31.31
N ARG A 77 11.36 22.59 -31.91
CA ARG A 77 10.45 21.61 -31.30
C ARG A 77 11.20 20.55 -30.49
N TYR A 78 12.39 20.16 -30.92
CA TYR A 78 13.20 19.14 -30.28
C TYR A 78 13.67 19.54 -28.87
N LEU A 79 14.20 20.76 -28.71
CA LEU A 79 14.79 21.19 -27.44
C LEU A 79 13.78 21.23 -26.27
N PRO A 80 12.56 21.77 -26.42
CA PRO A 80 11.54 21.69 -25.37
C PRO A 80 11.17 20.26 -24.97
N LEU A 81 11.01 19.36 -25.95
CA LEU A 81 10.69 17.95 -25.71
C LEU A 81 11.83 17.23 -24.98
N LEU A 82 13.09 17.54 -25.33
CA LEU A 82 14.25 16.97 -24.67
C LEU A 82 14.37 17.46 -23.22
N ASN A 83 14.10 18.73 -22.97
CA ASN A 83 14.08 19.27 -21.61
C ASN A 83 12.99 18.61 -20.77
N GLU A 84 11.77 18.51 -21.30
CA GLU A 84 10.67 17.82 -20.61
C GLU A 84 11.02 16.35 -20.32
N TYR A 85 11.67 15.66 -21.26
CA TYR A 85 12.11 14.28 -21.06
C TYR A 85 13.12 14.16 -19.91
N ASN A 86 14.09 15.08 -19.83
CA ASN A 86 15.06 15.09 -18.73
C ASN A 86 14.38 15.39 -17.38
N GLU A 87 13.44 16.34 -17.33
CA GLU A 87 12.67 16.66 -16.13
C GLU A 87 11.82 15.45 -15.67
N VAL A 88 11.19 14.76 -16.61
CA VAL A 88 10.42 13.52 -16.35
C VAL A 88 11.31 12.42 -15.78
N LYS A 89 12.54 12.27 -16.28
CA LYS A 89 13.51 11.32 -15.74
C LYS A 89 13.96 11.66 -14.32
N GLU A 90 14.31 12.92 -14.07
CA GLU A 90 14.66 13.38 -12.72
C GLU A 90 13.49 13.21 -11.75
N GLU A 91 12.27 13.49 -12.18
CA GLU A 91 11.06 13.25 -11.39
C GLU A 91 10.89 11.75 -11.09
N LEU A 92 11.05 10.88 -12.09
CA LEU A 92 10.93 9.43 -11.93
C LEU A 92 11.95 8.90 -10.92
N GLU A 93 13.21 9.30 -11.01
CA GLU A 93 14.25 8.92 -10.04
C GLU A 93 13.89 9.37 -8.61
N ALA A 94 13.43 10.61 -8.45
CA ALA A 94 13.02 11.13 -7.15
C ALA A 94 11.77 10.40 -6.59
N LEU A 95 10.83 10.01 -7.45
CA LEU A 95 9.67 9.21 -7.06
C LEU A 95 10.09 7.80 -6.65
N MET A 96 10.99 7.16 -7.39
CA MET A 96 11.51 5.83 -7.05
C MET A 96 12.19 5.82 -5.68
N LEU A 97 13.02 6.83 -5.37
CA LEU A 97 13.62 6.96 -4.04
C LEU A 97 12.56 7.08 -2.94
N LYS A 98 11.54 7.92 -3.14
CA LYS A 98 10.43 8.07 -2.18
C LYS A 98 9.62 6.78 -2.03
N TRP A 99 9.42 6.02 -3.12
CA TRP A 99 8.76 4.73 -3.08
C TRP A 99 9.52 3.76 -2.18
N GLU A 100 10.85 3.66 -2.36
CA GLU A 100 11.71 2.81 -1.55
C GLU A 100 11.65 3.16 -0.06
N GLU A 101 11.71 4.46 0.27
CA GLU A 101 11.57 4.94 1.65
C GLU A 101 10.23 4.54 2.27
N ARG A 102 9.12 4.77 1.56
CA ARG A 102 7.77 4.43 2.05
C ARG A 102 7.56 2.93 2.14
N HIS A 103 8.14 2.16 1.23
CA HIS A 103 8.10 0.71 1.27
C HIS A 103 8.90 0.17 2.47
N ALA A 104 10.08 0.72 2.74
CA ALA A 104 10.88 0.39 3.92
C ALA A 104 10.13 0.72 5.23
N GLU A 105 9.46 1.88 5.28
CA GLU A 105 8.59 2.27 6.39
C GLU A 105 7.46 1.26 6.60
N LEU A 106 6.79 0.83 5.53
CA LEU A 106 5.74 -0.18 5.58
C LEU A 106 6.26 -1.52 6.14
N VAL A 107 7.43 -1.97 5.69
CA VAL A 107 8.06 -3.21 6.18
C VAL A 107 8.40 -3.10 7.66
N SER A 108 8.97 -1.97 8.08
CA SER A 108 9.28 -1.70 9.48
C SER A 108 8.02 -1.68 10.37
N ALA A 109 6.97 -0.98 9.93
CA ALA A 109 5.70 -0.90 10.64
C ALA A 109 5.02 -2.26 10.78
N LYS A 110 5.02 -3.08 9.71
CA LYS A 110 4.51 -4.46 9.77
C LYS A 110 5.28 -5.30 10.79
N ARG A 111 6.61 -5.24 10.77
CA ARG A 111 7.46 -5.97 11.72
C ARG A 111 7.18 -5.55 13.16
N GLY A 112 6.95 -4.27 13.42
CA GLY A 112 6.61 -3.75 14.75
C GLY A 112 5.23 -4.19 15.28
N LEU A 113 4.30 -4.58 14.40
CA LEU A 113 2.95 -5.05 14.74
C LEU A 113 2.84 -6.59 14.82
N GLU A 114 3.81 -7.29 14.21
CA GLU A 114 3.95 -8.75 14.24
C GLU A 114 4.73 -9.26 15.46
N MET A 115 5.61 -8.43 16.05
CA MET A 115 6.22 -8.67 17.36
C MET A 115 5.26 -8.34 18.51
#